data_AF-A0A9D5JYL0-F1
#
_entry.id   AF-A0A9D5JYL0-F1
#
_cell.length_a   1.000
_cell.length_b   1.000
_cell.length_c   1.000
_cell.angle_alpha   90.00
_cell.angle_beta   90.00
_cell.angle_gamma   90.00
#
_symmetry.space_group_name_H-M   'P 1'
#
loop_
_entity.id
_entity.type
_entity.pdbx_description
1 polymer ?
#
loop_
_entity_poly.entity_id
_entity_poly.type
_entity_poly.pdbx_seq_one_letter_code
_entity_poly.pdbx_strand_id
1 'polypeptide(L)' 'MNENGCVLDTDILIAFLRGKNPGLKQKIEQILQQNIPLFMSLISLGELYLGAFKSDNTPKNLSLVNSLKVVSRY' A
#
# COMPACT_ATOMS: atom_id res chain seq x y z
N MET A 1 -6.66 -22.49 8.82
CA MET A 1 -5.43 -21.98 8.20
C MET A 1 -4.82 -21.00 9.19
N ASN A 2 -3.53 -21.13 9.55
CA ASN A 2 -2.86 -20.09 10.34
C ASN A 2 -2.48 -18.97 9.38
N GLU A 3 -3.34 -17.96 9.27
CA GLU A 3 -3.24 -16.87 8.31
C GLU A 3 -2.35 -15.75 8.87
N ASN A 4 -1.07 -16.03 9.08
CA ASN A 4 -0.12 -14.98 9.48
C ASN A 4 0.17 -14.08 8.26
N GLY A 5 -0.68 -13.07 8.05
CA GLY A 5 -0.44 -12.02 7.05
C GLY A 5 0.36 -10.86 7.60
N CYS A 6 0.79 -9.97 6.70
CA CYS A 6 1.53 -8.77 7.05
C CYS A 6 0.64 -7.54 6.86
N VAL A 7 0.48 -6.73 7.91
CA VAL A 7 -0.16 -5.42 7.81
C VAL A 7 0.90 -4.39 7.48
N LEU A 8 0.72 -3.69 6.36
CA LEU A 8 1.62 -2.62 5.95
C LEU A 8 1.22 -1.32 6.63
N ASP A 9 2.22 -0.69 7.25
CA ASP A 9 2.09 0.66 7.79
C ASP A 9 2.00 1.71 6.67
N THR A 10 1.43 2.87 6.98
CA THR A 10 1.26 3.97 6.04
C THR A 10 2.59 4.43 5.44
N ASP A 11 3.68 4.48 6.21
CA ASP A 11 4.99 4.90 5.68
C ASP A 11 5.52 3.93 4.63
N ILE A 12 5.30 2.63 4.83
CA ILE A 12 5.67 1.58 3.87
C ILE A 12 4.84 1.71 2.60
N LEU A 13 3.53 1.95 2.73
CA LEU A 13 2.63 2.16 1.60
C LEU A 13 3.01 3.40 0.78
N ILE A 14 3.33 4.52 1.44
CA ILE A 14 3.80 5.75 0.80
C ILE A 14 5.11 5.49 0.04
N ALA A 15 6.08 4.83 0.68
CA ALA A 15 7.36 4.51 0.05
C ALA A 15 7.19 3.61 -1.18
N PHE A 16 6.28 2.62 -1.10
CA PHE A 16 5.92 1.74 -2.20
C PHE A 16 5.27 2.51 -3.35
N LEU A 17 4.22 3.31 -3.09
CA LEU A 17 3.50 4.09 -4.10
C LEU A 17 4.38 5.12 -4.81
N ARG A 18 5.36 5.70 -4.10
CA ARG A 18 6.32 6.63 -4.70
C ARG A 18 7.30 5.94 -5.66
N GLY A 19 7.47 4.63 -5.56
CA GLY A 19 8.34 3.84 -6.43
C GLY A 19 9.84 4.14 -6.32
N LYS A 20 10.26 4.86 -5.27
CA LYS A 20 11.65 5.32 -5.10
C LYS A 20 12.52 4.37 -4.28
N ASN A 21 11.98 3.22 -3.85
CA ASN A 21 12.71 2.24 -3.05
C ASN A 21 12.65 0.84 -3.72
N PRO A 22 13.63 0.51 -4.59
CA PRO A 22 13.69 -0.79 -5.26
C PRO A 22 13.78 -1.98 -4.29
N GLY A 23 14.50 -1.82 -3.17
CA GLY A 23 14.62 -2.86 -2.15
C GLY A 23 13.30 -3.18 -1.47
N LEU A 24 12.49 -2.15 -1.19
CA LEU A 24 11.13 -2.34 -0.66
C LEU A 24 10.24 -3.08 -1.67
N LYS A 25 10.29 -2.70 -2.95
CA LYS A 25 9.53 -3.38 -4.01
C LYS A 25 9.89 -4.87 -4.07
N GLN A 26 11.18 -5.19 -4.10
CA GLN A 26 11.65 -6.58 -4.11
C GLN A 26 11.18 -7.36 -2.88
N LYS A 27 11.20 -6.73 -1.69
CA LYS A 27 10.73 -7.38 -0.46
C LYS A 27 9.23 -7.66 -0.47
N ILE A 28 8.42 -6.72 -0.98
CA ILE A 28 6.98 -6.93 -1.17
C ILE A 28 6.72 -8.06 -2.17
N GLU A 29 7.46 -8.11 -3.28
CA GLU A 29 7.37 -9.19 -4.27
C GLU A 29 7.73 -10.56 -3.66
N GLN A 30 8.77 -10.62 -2.82
CA GLN A 30 9.15 -11.85 -2.10
C GLN A 30 8.04 -12.33 -1.14
N ILE A 31 7.40 -11.41 -0.41
CA ILE A 31 6.29 -11.76 0.49
C ILE A 31 5.10 -12.32 -0.31
N LEU A 32 4.78 -11.69 -1.45
CA LEU A 32 3.73 -12.17 -2.34
C LEU A 32 4.05 -13.55 -2.95
N GLN A 33 5.30 -13.81 -3.33
CA GLN A 33 5.75 -15.12 -3.82
C GLN A 33 5.62 -16.23 -2.77
N GLN A 34 5.69 -15.88 -1.48
CA GLN A 34 5.48 -16.82 -0.38
C GLN A 34 3.99 -17.07 -0.06
N ASN A 35 3.06 -16.52 -0.86
CA ASN A 35 1.61 -16.55 -0.60
C ASN A 35 1.22 -15.96 0.75
N ILE A 36 2.02 -15.05 1.30
CA ILE A 36 1.69 -14.33 2.52
C ILE A 36 0.78 -13.15 2.14
N PRO A 37 -0.45 -13.07 2.66
CA PRO A 37 -1.35 -11.98 2.34
C PRO A 37 -0.83 -10.65 2.93
N LEU A 38 -0.94 -9.60 2.13
CA LEU A 38 -0.66 -8.22 2.54
C LEU A 38 -1.97 -7.51 2.83
N PHE A 39 -2.00 -6.82 3.96
CA PHE A 39 -3.15 -6.08 4.43
C PHE A 39 -2.78 -4.62 4.65
N MET A 40 -3.78 -3.76 4.63
CA MET A 40 -3.68 -2.39 5.10
C MET A 40 -4.92 -2.05 5.91
N SER A 41 -4.78 -1.19 6.90
CA SER A 41 -5.94 -0.71 7.64
C SER A 41 -6.73 0.32 6.81
N LEU A 42 -8.03 0.45 7.08
CA LEU A 42 -8.82 1.55 6.51
C LEU A 42 -8.32 2.92 6.97
N ILE A 43 -7.70 3.00 8.15
CA ILE A 43 -7.08 4.23 8.66
C ILE A 43 -5.90 4.62 7.76
N SER A 44 -5.01 3.69 7.44
CA SER A 44 -3.89 3.90 6.51
C SER A 44 -4.39 4.30 5.12
N LEU A 45 -5.50 3.72 4.64
CA LEU A 45 -6.12 4.15 3.39
C LEU A 45 -6.59 5.61 3.45
N GLY A 46 -7.25 6.00 4.55
CA GLY A 46 -7.68 7.37 4.79
C GLY A 46 -6.51 8.34 4.83
N GLU A 47 -5.41 7.98 5.49
CA GLU A 47 -4.17 8.78 5.54
C GLU A 47 -3.55 8.97 4.15
N LEU A 48 -3.54 7.92 3.31
CA LEU A 48 -3.08 8.01 1.93
C LEU A 48 -3.92 8.97 1.09
N TYR A 49 -5.26 8.89 1.19
CA TYR A 49 -6.14 9.83 0.50
C TYR A 49 -5.94 11.26 1.00
N LEU A 50 -5.87 11.45 2.31
CA LEU A 50 -5.62 12.76 2.91
C LEU A 50 -4.28 13.36 2.42
N GLY A 51 -3.22 12.55 2.38
CA GLY A 51 -1.92 12.95 1.86
C GLY A 51 -1.95 13.28 0.36
N ALA A 52 -2.71 12.52 -0.44
CA ALA A 52 -2.88 12.79 -1.86
C ALA A 52 -3.60 14.12 -2.12
N PHE A 53 -4.71 14.40 -1.43
CA PHE A 53 -5.46 15.65 -1.54
C PHE A 53 -4.68 16.89 -1.06
N LYS A 54 -3.75 16.72 -0.11
CA LYS A 54 -2.89 17.81 0.39
C LYS A 54 -1.64 18.07 -0.45
N SER A 55 -1.38 17.27 -1.48
CA SER A 55 -0.14 17.35 -2.25
C SER A 55 -0.22 18.33 -3.43
N ASP A 56 0.91 18.93 -3.79
CA ASP A 56 1.04 19.85 -4.92
C ASP A 56 0.59 19.23 -6.26
N ASN A 57 0.73 17.91 -6.40
CA ASN A 57 0.28 17.15 -7.56
C ASN A 57 -0.84 16.16 -7.18
N THR A 58 -1.97 16.73 -6.76
CA THR A 58 -3.16 15.98 -6.34
C THR A 58 -3.63 14.95 -7.38
N PRO A 59 -3.76 15.26 -8.69
CA PRO A 59 -4.25 14.29 -9.67
C PRO A 59 -3.35 13.04 -9.77
N LYS A 60 -2.02 13.22 -9.78
CA LYS A 60 -1.07 12.13 -9.80
C LYS A 60 -1.19 11.26 -8.55
N ASN A 61 -1.22 11.88 -7.38
CA ASN A 61 -1.19 11.13 -6.12
C ASN A 61 -2.51 10.41 -5.84
N LEU A 62 -3.65 10.99 -6.22
CA LEU A 62 -4.93 10.27 -6.16
C LEU A 62 -4.95 9.07 -7.11
N SER A 63 -4.38 9.20 -8.31
CA SER A 63 -4.25 8.07 -9.23
C SER A 63 -3.40 6.94 -8.65
N LEU A 64 -2.35 7.26 -7.89
CA LEU A 64 -1.52 6.26 -7.21
C LEU A 64 -2.31 5.53 -6.11
N VAL A 65 -3.05 6.26 -5.26
CA VAL A 65 -3.86 5.64 -4.21
C VAL A 65 -4.97 4.77 -4.82
N ASN A 66 -5.64 5.24 -5.87
CA ASN A 66 -6.69 4.48 -6.57
C ASN A 66 -6.16 3.23 -7.29
N SER A 67 -4.86 3.13 -7.55
CA SER A 67 -4.25 1.92 -8.13
C SER A 67 -4.16 0.76 -7.13
N LEU A 68 -4.28 1.03 -5.82
CA LEU A 68 -4.35 0.00 -4.79
C LEU A 68 -5.67 -0.77 -4.95
N LYS A 69 -5.59 -2.00 -5.44
CA LYS A 69 -6.75 -2.91 -5.52
C LYS A 69 -7.07 -3.41 -4.12
N VAL A 70 -8.09 -2.83 -3.50
CA VAL A 70 -8.65 -3.36 -2.25
C VAL A 70 -9.42 -4.63 -2.58
N VAL A 71 -8.97 -5.78 -2.06
CA VAL A 71 -9.74 -7.02 -2.10
C VAL A 71 -10.39 -7.20 -0.75
N SER A 72 -11.65 -6.78 -0.63
CA SER A 72 -12.47 -7.05 0.55
C SER A 72 -12.99 -8.49 0.46
N ARG A 73 -12.58 -9.34 1.40
CA ARG A 73 -13.24 -10.64 1.62
C ARG A 73 -14.37 -10.39 2.62
N TYR A 74 -15.61 -10.42 2.13
CA TYR A 74 -16.83 -10.52 2.95
C TYR A 74 -17.32 -11.96 2.93
#